data_AF-A0A317CAA9-F1
#
_entry.id   AF-A0A317CAA9-F1
#
_cell.length_a   1.000
_cell.length_b   1.000
_cell.length_c   1.000
_cell.angle_alpha   90.00
_cell.angle_beta   90.00
_cell.angle_gamma   90.00
#
_symmetry.space_group_name_H-M   'P 1'
#
loop_
_entity.id
_entity.type
_entity.pdbx_description
1 polymer ?
#
loop_
_entity_poly.entity_id
_entity_poly.type
_entity_poly.pdbx_seq_one_letter_code
_entity_poly.pdbx_strand_id
1 'polypeptide(L)' 'MNWNDLLTALALVLIIEGLLPFAVPSKLKEVYQSLLQMPDKSLRRLGLGSMVAGLVLLFLI' A
#
# COMPACT_ATOMS: atom_id res chain seq x y z
N MET A 1 -8.46 22.01 0.19
CA MET A 1 -7.31 21.09 0.35
C MET A 1 -6.07 21.95 0.47
N ASN A 2 -5.45 22.03 1.65
CA ASN A 2 -4.20 22.79 1.78
C ASN A 2 -3.07 21.97 1.17
N TRP A 3 -2.14 22.63 0.48
CA TRP A 3 -0.99 21.95 -0.14
C TRP A 3 -0.09 21.26 0.90
N ASN A 4 -0.11 21.76 2.13
CA ASN A 4 0.55 21.13 3.27
C ASN A 4 -0.07 19.77 3.62
N ASP A 5 -1.39 19.61 3.56
CA ASP A 5 -2.05 18.33 3.92
C ASP A 5 -1.63 17.22 2.95
N LEU A 6 -1.50 17.55 1.66
CA LEU A 6 -1.01 16.61 0.64
C LEU A 6 0.46 16.23 0.89
N LEU A 7 1.32 17.20 1.20
CA LEU A 7 2.72 16.95 1.51
C LEU A 7 2.88 16.12 2.79
N THR A 8 2.07 16.36 3.81
CA THR A 8 2.04 15.55 5.04
C THR A 8 1.58 14.13 4.75
N ALA A 9 0.51 13.94 3.99
CA ALA A 9 0.05 12.60 3.60
C ALA A 9 1.13 11.84 2.81
N LEU A 10 1.81 12.52 1.88
CA LEU A 10 2.92 11.94 1.12
C LEU A 10 4.10 11.55 2.02
N ALA A 11 4.48 12.42 2.97
CA ALA A 11 5.55 12.12 3.93
C ALA A 11 5.21 10.90 4.79
N LEU A 12 3.96 10.77 5.25
CA LEU A 12 3.51 9.61 6.02
C LEU A 12 3.56 8.33 5.19
N VAL A 13 3.13 8.36 3.92
CA VAL A 13 3.24 7.19 3.03
C VAL A 13 4.69 6.75 2.87
N LEU A 14 5.62 7.69 2.66
CA LEU A 14 7.05 7.38 2.53
C LEU A 14 7.64 6.77 3.81
N ILE A 15 7.26 7.30 4.99
CA ILE A 15 7.70 6.74 6.27
C ILE A 15 7.17 5.31 6.45
N ILE A 16 5.88 5.07 6.17
CA ILE A 16 5.26 3.76 6.34
C ILE A 16 5.85 2.74 5.35
N GLU A 17 5.99 3.12 4.08
CA GLU A 17 6.63 2.32 3.02
C GLU A 17 8.09 1.98 3.38
N GLY A 18 8.83 2.91 3.99
CA GLY A 18 10.22 2.70 4.41
C GLY A 18 10.38 1.93 5.73
N LEU A 19 9.38 1.97 6.61
CA LEU A 19 9.45 1.33 7.93
C LEU A 19 9.48 -0.20 7.82
N LEU A 20 8.62 -0.80 7.00
CA LEU A 20 8.57 -2.25 6.77
C LEU A 20 9.90 -2.84 6.24
N PRO A 21 10.53 -2.31 5.18
CA PRO A 21 11.81 -2.80 4.68
C PRO A 21 12.95 -2.55 5.68
N PHE A 22 12.90 -1.48 6.48
CA PHE A 22 13.90 -1.23 7.51
C PHE A 22 13.77 -2.19 8.70
N ALA A 23 12.54 -2.40 9.20
CA ALA A 23 12.29 -3.20 10.40
C ALA A 23 12.38 -4.71 10.14
N VAL A 24 11.84 -5.21 9.01
CA VAL A 24 11.72 -6.66 8.76
C VAL A 24 12.00 -7.03 7.29
N PRO A 25 13.23 -6.81 6.78
CA PRO A 25 13.55 -7.01 5.36
C PRO A 25 13.37 -8.45 4.88
N SER A 26 13.65 -9.45 5.72
CA SER A 26 13.53 -10.87 5.34
C SER A 26 12.08 -11.28 5.10
N LYS A 27 11.17 -10.88 5.99
CA LYS A 27 9.72 -11.15 5.83
C LYS A 27 9.16 -10.46 4.59
N LEU A 28 9.59 -9.23 4.32
CA LEU A 28 9.13 -8.49 3.16
C LEU A 28 9.52 -9.20 1.84
N LYS A 29 10.74 -9.77 1.78
CA LYS A 29 11.17 -10.59 0.63
C LYS A 29 10.31 -11.85 0.44
N GLU A 30 9.98 -12.55 1.52
CA GLU A 30 9.09 -13.73 1.47
C GLU A 30 7.68 -13.38 0.95
N VAL A 31 7.13 -12.24 1.41
CA VAL A 31 5.85 -11.72 0.92
C VAL A 31 5.94 -11.41 -0.57
N TYR A 32 6.96 -10.70 -1.03
CA TYR A 32 7.13 -10.41 -2.45
C TYR A 32 7.30 -11.68 -3.29
N GLN A 33 8.05 -12.67 -2.82
CA GLN A 33 8.16 -13.96 -3.51
C GLN A 33 6.82 -14.67 -3.64
N SER A 34 5.99 -14.61 -2.60
CA SER A 34 4.63 -15.17 -2.63
C SER A 34 3.74 -14.43 -3.63
N LEU A 35 3.85 -13.09 -3.70
CA LEU A 35 3.13 -12.27 -4.68
C LEU A 35 3.56 -12.56 -6.12
N LEU A 36 4.85 -12.79 -6.37
CA LEU A 36 5.36 -13.15 -7.69
C LEU A 36 4.86 -14.52 -8.18
N GLN A 37 4.50 -15.42 -7.27
CA GLN A 37 3.91 -16.72 -7.60
C GLN A 37 2.40 -16.66 -7.82
N MET A 38 1.74 -15.54 -7.46
CA MET A 38 0.30 -15.39 -7.68
C MET A 38 -0.01 -15.10 -9.16
N PRO A 39 -1.10 -15.67 -9.70
CA PRO A 39 -1.57 -15.31 -11.04
C PRO A 39 -1.94 -13.83 -11.12
N ASP A 40 -1.58 -13.16 -12.21
CA ASP A 40 -1.87 -11.73 -12.45
C ASP A 40 -3.34 -11.34 -12.21
N LYS A 41 -4.27 -12.23 -12.57
CA LYS A 41 -5.71 -12.02 -12.34
C LYS A 41 -6.07 -11.89 -10.87
N SER A 42 -5.42 -12.66 -9.99
CA SER A 42 -5.65 -12.58 -8.55
C SER A 42 -5.02 -11.33 -7.96
N LEU A 43 -3.80 -10.97 -8.38
CA LEU A 43 -3.13 -9.75 -7.94
C LEU A 43 -3.93 -8.49 -8.35
N ARG A 44 -4.48 -8.47 -9.57
CA ARG A 44 -5.36 -7.39 -10.06
C ARG A 44 -6.65 -7.30 -9.25
N ARG A 45 -7.30 -8.42 -8.91
CA ARG A 45 -8.52 -8.40 -8.09
C ARG A 45 -8.25 -7.92 -6.67
N LEU A 46 -7.12 -8.33 -6.09
CA LEU A 46 -6.69 -7.85 -4.77
C LEU A 46 -6.45 -6.33 -4.80
N GLY A 47 -5.74 -5.84 -5.82
CA GLY A 47 -5.51 -4.40 -6.02
C GLY A 47 -6.80 -3.61 -6.28
N LEU A 48 -7.73 -4.16 -7.06
CA LEU A 48 -9.05 -3.53 -7.26
C LEU A 48 -9.84 -3.47 -5.95
N GLY A 49 -9.82 -4.54 -5.15
CA GLY A 49 -10.47 -4.56 -3.85
C GLY A 49 -9.92 -3.50 -2.91
N SER A 50 -8.59 -3.34 -2.84
CA SER A 50 -7.96 -2.30 -2.00
C SER A 50 -8.25 -0.89 -2.50
N MET A 51 -8.24 -0.65 -3.82
CA MET A 51 -8.61 0.64 -4.41
C MET A 51 -10.06 1.01 -4.10
N VAL A 52 -11.00 0.07 -4.25
CA VAL A 52 -12.41 0.32 -3.94
C VAL A 52 -12.61 0.56 -2.45
N ALA A 53 -11.98 -0.24 -1.57
CA ALA A 53 -12.05 -0.01 -0.14
C ALA A 53 -11.49 1.37 0.26
N GLY A 54 -10.35 1.76 -0.33
CA GLY A 54 -9.76 3.10 -0.12
C GLY A 54 -10.67 4.23 -0.60
N LEU A 55 -11.32 4.06 -1.75
CA LEU A 55 -12.32 5.01 -2.25
C LEU A 55 -13.52 5.13 -1.30
N VAL A 56 -14.06 4.00 -0.81
CA VAL A 56 -15.18 4.01 0.14
C VAL A 56 -14.78 4.71 1.44
N LEU A 57 -13.59 4.41 1.98
CA LEU A 57 -13.08 5.08 3.17
C LEU A 57 -12.92 6.59 2.95
N LEU A 58 -12.38 7.01 1.80
CA LEU A 58 -12.23 8.43 1.46
C LEU A 58 -13.58 9.15 1.38
N PHE A 59 -14.64 8.50 0.89
CA PHE A 59 -15.99 9.07 0.85
C PHE A 59 -16.70 9.09 2.21
N LEU A 60 -16.30 8.22 3.16
CA LEU A 60 -16.87 8.17 4.51
C LEU A 60 -16.25 9.20 5.47
N ILE A 61 -15.06 9.69 5.16
CA ILE A 61 -14.30 10.70 5.92
C ILE A 61 -14.64 12.09 5.40
#